data_AF-A0A2M9BU39-F1
#
_entry.id   AF-A0A2M9BU39-F1
#
_cell.length_a   1.000
_cell.length_b   1.000
_cell.length_c   1.000
_cell.angle_alpha   90.00
_cell.angle_beta   90.00
_cell.angle_gamma   90.00
#
_symmetry.space_group_name_H-M   'P 1'
#
loop_
_entity.id
_entity.type
_entity.pdbx_description
1 polymer ?
#
loop_
_entity_poly.entity_id
_entity_poly.type
_entity_poly.pdbx_seq_one_letter_code
_entity_poly.pdbx_strand_id
1 'polypeptide(L)'
;MDVPVSIEVLRQEARDELSAVIDYRCRLGDDPWEFMPLLPTVDEHVVATLRSDLMESQSLGEERARAHHPAAPPDVAVEFEYGILRRIALTHPELTRAVWAMVSRLHDDHEHRQA
;
A
#
# COMPACT_ATOMS: atom_id res chain seq x y z
N MET A 1 16.23 -2.21 16.97
CA MET A 1 17.32 -1.74 16.09
C MET A 1 16.78 -1.97 14.70
N ASP A 2 16.19 -0.94 14.09
CA ASP A 2 15.58 -1.06 12.77
C ASP A 2 16.73 -1.04 11.77
N VAL A 3 17.10 -2.23 11.27
CA VAL A 3 18.14 -2.33 10.24
C VAL A 3 17.49 -1.80 8.98
N PRO A 4 18.06 -0.78 8.30
CA PRO A 4 17.48 -0.30 7.05
C PRO A 4 17.48 -1.46 6.05
N VAL A 5 16.31 -2.04 5.82
CA VAL A 5 16.12 -3.10 4.84
C VAL A 5 16.24 -2.45 3.46
N SER A 6 17.11 -3.03 2.62
CA SER A 6 17.27 -2.56 1.24
C SER A 6 15.97 -2.76 0.47
N ILE A 7 15.60 -1.80 -0.38
CA ILE A 7 14.44 -1.94 -1.28
C ILE A 7 14.54 -3.21 -2.13
N GLU A 8 15.74 -3.66 -2.50
CA GLU A 8 15.86 -4.93 -3.25
C GLU A 8 15.49 -6.15 -2.42
N VAL A 9 15.74 -6.13 -1.11
CA VAL A 9 15.30 -7.21 -0.21
C VAL A 9 13.77 -7.21 -0.14
N LEU A 10 13.16 -6.04 0.07
CA LEU A 10 11.70 -5.93 0.08
C LEU A 10 11.07 -6.36 -1.26
N ARG A 11 11.72 -6.05 -2.40
CA ARG A 11 11.27 -6.52 -3.72
C ARG A 11 11.36 -8.03 -3.84
N GLN A 12 12.40 -8.65 -3.29
CA GLN A 12 12.51 -10.10 -3.32
C GLN A 12 11.43 -10.74 -2.44
N GLU A 13 11.22 -10.23 -1.23
CA GLU A 13 10.14 -10.69 -0.33
C GLU A 13 8.76 -10.53 -0.98
N ALA A 14 8.50 -9.39 -1.62
CA ALA A 14 7.27 -9.13 -2.35
C ALA A 14 7.06 -10.11 -3.52
N ARG A 15 8.11 -10.47 -4.27
CA ARG A 15 8.02 -11.48 -5.34
C ARG A 15 7.68 -12.85 -4.76
N ASP A 16 8.32 -13.23 -3.67
CA ASP A 16 8.10 -14.52 -3.03
C ASP A 16 6.66 -14.62 -2.48
N GLU A 17 6.16 -13.55 -1.85
CA GLU A 17 4.79 -13.49 -1.35
C GLU A 17 3.75 -13.52 -2.48
N LEU A 18 3.94 -12.72 -3.54
CA LEU A 18 3.06 -12.74 -4.72
C LEU A 18 3.04 -14.12 -5.38
N SER A 19 4.20 -14.77 -5.49
CA SER A 19 4.29 -16.14 -6.00
C SER A 19 3.49 -17.12 -5.14
N ALA A 20 3.57 -17.01 -3.81
CA ALA A 20 2.81 -17.84 -2.89
C ALA A 20 1.29 -17.61 -3.01
N VAL A 21 0.86 -16.36 -3.19
CA VAL A 21 -0.55 -16.01 -3.43
C VAL A 21 -1.05 -16.60 -4.74
N ILE A 22 -0.28 -16.47 -5.83
CA ILE A 22 -0.62 -17.05 -7.14
C ILE A 22 -0.78 -18.57 -7.01
N ASP A 23 0.20 -19.24 -6.41
CA ASP A 23 0.16 -20.70 -6.20
C ASP A 23 -1.05 -21.14 -5.37
N TYR A 24 -1.36 -20.39 -4.31
CA TYR A 24 -2.52 -20.67 -3.46
C TYR A 24 -3.83 -20.57 -4.24
N ARG A 25 -4.04 -19.49 -5.00
CA ARG A 25 -5.25 -19.29 -5.80
C ARG A 25 -5.41 -20.34 -6.90
N CYS A 26 -4.32 -20.67 -7.59
CA CYS A 26 -4.30 -21.76 -8.56
C CYS A 26 -4.71 -23.10 -7.93
N ARG A 27 -4.28 -23.40 -6.69
CA ARG A 27 -4.69 -24.63 -5.98
C ARG A 27 -6.15 -24.63 -5.55
N LEU A 28 -6.76 -23.46 -5.35
CA LEU A 28 -8.20 -23.34 -5.10
C LEU A 28 -9.04 -23.48 -6.37
N GLY A 29 -8.41 -23.46 -7.55
CA GLY A 29 -9.08 -23.60 -8.84
C GLY A 29 -9.52 -22.27 -9.45
N ASP A 30 -9.02 -21.13 -8.95
CA ASP A 30 -9.26 -19.82 -9.57
C ASP A 30 -8.61 -19.75 -10.97
N ASP A 31 -9.26 -19.09 -11.93
CA ASP A 31 -8.69 -18.84 -13.27
C ASP A 31 -7.63 -17.72 -13.21
N PRO A 32 -6.35 -17.99 -13.55
CA PRO A 32 -5.31 -16.97 -13.61
C PRO A 32 -5.67 -15.77 -14.50
N TRP A 33 -6.42 -15.96 -15.57
CA TRP A 33 -6.81 -14.84 -16.43
C TRP A 33 -7.71 -13.83 -15.72
N GLU A 34 -8.54 -14.30 -14.78
CA GLU A 34 -9.43 -13.45 -14.00
C GLU A 34 -8.67 -12.72 -12.89
N PHE A 35 -7.74 -13.37 -12.19
CA PHE A 35 -7.13 -12.79 -11.00
C PHE A 35 -5.78 -12.12 -11.20
N MET A 36 -4.99 -12.52 -12.19
CA MET A 36 -3.66 -11.94 -12.41
C MET A 36 -3.70 -10.41 -12.59
N PRO A 37 -4.68 -9.81 -13.32
CA PRO A 37 -4.79 -8.35 -13.44
C PRO A 37 -5.16 -7.63 -12.13
N LEU A 38 -5.67 -8.36 -11.13
CA LEU A 38 -6.08 -7.81 -9.84
C LEU A 38 -4.92 -7.79 -8.82
N LEU A 39 -3.83 -8.51 -9.11
CA LEU A 39 -2.66 -8.52 -8.22
C LEU A 39 -1.91 -7.20 -8.32
N PRO A 40 -1.36 -6.71 -7.19
CA PRO A 40 -0.45 -5.57 -7.24
C PRO A 40 0.84 -5.96 -7.94
N THR A 41 1.50 -4.98 -8.54
CA THR A 41 2.88 -5.14 -8.98
C THR A 41 3.81 -5.29 -7.77
N VAL A 42 5.03 -5.79 -7.99
CA VAL A 42 6.05 -5.95 -6.94
C VAL A 42 6.31 -4.62 -6.22
N ASP A 43 6.47 -3.51 -6.94
CA ASP A 43 6.73 -2.21 -6.32
C ASP A 43 5.51 -1.68 -5.56
N GLU A 44 4.28 -1.96 -6.01
CA GLU A 44 3.06 -1.62 -5.24
C GLU A 44 2.95 -2.44 -3.96
N HIS A 45 3.36 -3.72 -3.99
CA HIS A 45 3.43 -4.56 -2.79
C HIS A 45 4.47 -4.02 -1.80
N VAL A 46 5.67 -3.62 -2.27
CA VAL A 46 6.69 -2.98 -1.43
C VAL A 46 6.17 -1.69 -0.80
N VAL A 47 5.47 -0.84 -1.55
CA VAL A 47 4.84 0.38 -1.00
C VAL A 47 3.78 0.03 0.05
N ALA A 48 2.99 -1.03 -0.15
CA ALA A 48 2.02 -1.49 0.83
C ALA A 48 2.68 -1.97 2.13
N THR A 49 3.81 -2.68 2.05
CA THR A 49 4.62 -3.08 3.21
C THR A 49 5.15 -1.86 3.96
N LEU A 50 5.84 -0.94 3.26
CA LEU A 50 6.38 0.28 3.86
C LEU A 50 5.28 1.16 4.50
N ARG A 51 4.11 1.23 3.85
CA ARG A 51 2.93 1.92 4.40
C ARG A 51 2.50 1.26 5.71
N SER A 52 2.41 -0.07 5.75
CA SER A 52 2.03 -0.82 6.95
C SER A 52 3.01 -0.57 8.10
N ASP A 53 4.31 -0.63 7.83
CA ASP A 53 5.36 -0.33 8.82
C ASP A 53 5.24 1.09 9.38
N LEU A 54 4.96 2.08 8.52
CA LEU A 54 4.72 3.45 8.95
C LEU A 54 3.46 3.55 9.82
N MET A 55 2.37 2.88 9.46
CA MET A 55 1.12 2.87 10.23
C MET A 55 1.28 2.26 11.62
N GLU A 56 2.17 1.28 11.77
CA GLU A 56 2.52 0.65 13.05
C GLU A 56 3.48 1.48 13.90
N SER A 57 4.17 2.45 13.29
CA SER A 57 5.10 3.31 14.01
C SER A 57 4.38 4.15 15.07
N GLN A 58 4.93 4.18 16.29
CA GLN A 58 4.37 4.96 17.40
C GLN A 58 4.27 6.46 17.07
N SER A 59 5.15 6.97 16.21
CA SER A 59 5.19 8.38 15.80
C SER A 59 3.93 8.86 15.08
N LEU A 60 3.19 7.95 14.43
CA LEU A 60 1.98 8.28 13.70
C LEU A 60 0.71 7.91 14.45
N GLY A 61 0.82 7.36 15.67
CA GLY A 61 -0.31 6.82 16.42
C GLY A 61 -1.43 7.83 16.67
N GLU A 62 -1.10 9.03 17.15
CA GLU A 62 -2.09 10.08 17.41
C GLU A 62 -2.70 10.66 16.13
N GLU A 63 -1.88 10.87 15.10
CA GLU A 63 -2.34 11.40 13.81
C GLU A 63 -3.30 10.42 13.14
N ARG A 64 -2.93 9.14 13.09
CA ARG A 64 -3.77 8.04 12.62
C ARG A 64 -5.08 7.95 13.41
N ALA A 65 -5.02 8.04 14.74
CA ALA A 65 -6.21 7.97 15.59
C ALA A 65 -7.18 9.13 15.30
N ARG A 66 -6.67 10.34 15.05
CA ARG A 66 -7.49 11.48 14.63
C ARG A 66 -8.07 11.28 13.24
N ALA A 67 -7.26 10.86 12.27
CA ALA A 67 -7.68 10.71 10.87
C ALA A 67 -8.76 9.64 10.68
N HIS A 68 -8.69 8.54 11.43
CA HIS A 68 -9.68 7.45 11.37
C HIS A 68 -10.73 7.50 12.48
N HIS A 69 -10.84 8.61 13.22
CA HIS A 69 -11.87 8.75 14.25
C HIS A 69 -13.27 8.72 13.60
N PRO A 70 -14.29 8.06 14.18
CA PRO A 70 -15.63 7.98 13.56
C PRO A 70 -16.32 9.33 13.31
N ALA A 71 -15.93 10.36 14.04
CA ALA A 71 -16.42 11.73 13.87
C ALA A 71 -15.54 12.59 12.94
N ALA A 72 -14.42 12.05 12.42
CA ALA A 72 -13.59 12.76 11.47
C ALA A 72 -14.29 12.79 10.09
N PRO A 73 -14.21 13.92 9.36
CA PRO A 73 -14.64 13.98 7.98
C PRO A 73 -13.92 12.94 7.09
N PRO A 74 -14.59 12.33 6.09
CA PRO A 74 -14.00 11.27 5.26
C PRO A 74 -12.74 11.66 4.48
N ASP A 75 -12.62 12.93 4.11
CA ASP A 75 -11.47 13.57 3.45
C ASP A 75 -10.21 13.54 4.32
N VAL A 76 -10.34 13.68 5.65
CA VAL A 76 -9.18 13.70 6.57
C VAL A 76 -8.43 12.37 6.53
N ALA A 77 -9.15 11.24 6.44
CA ALA A 77 -8.51 9.93 6.30
C ALA A 77 -7.75 9.81 4.96
N VAL A 78 -8.29 10.37 3.87
CA VAL A 78 -7.64 10.35 2.55
C VAL A 78 -6.40 11.24 2.52
N GLU A 79 -6.48 12.43 3.11
CA GLU A 79 -5.33 13.34 3.24
C GLU A 79 -4.20 12.70 4.05
N PHE A 80 -4.53 12.01 5.15
CA PHE A 80 -3.57 11.26 5.94
C PHE A 80 -2.87 10.18 5.10
N GLU A 81 -3.64 9.34 4.39
CA GLU A 81 -3.09 8.29 3.53
C GLU A 81 -2.21 8.84 2.41
N TYR A 82 -2.62 9.94 1.78
CA TYR A 82 -1.79 10.66 0.81
C TYR A 82 -0.47 11.14 1.42
N GLY A 83 -0.50 11.66 2.66
CA GLY A 83 0.69 12.05 3.40
C GLY A 83 1.69 10.91 3.58
N ILE A 84 1.21 9.71 3.92
CA ILE A 84 2.04 8.50 4.06
C ILE A 84 2.65 8.10 2.72
N LEU A 85 1.83 7.98 1.68
CA LEU A 85 2.29 7.60 0.34
C LEU A 85 3.33 8.60 -0.22
N ARG A 86 3.08 9.90 -0.02
CA ARG A 86 4.02 10.96 -0.39
C ARG A 86 5.35 10.85 0.37
N ARG A 87 5.31 10.52 1.66
CA ARG A 87 6.53 10.29 2.45
C ARG A 87 7.37 9.14 1.88
N ILE A 88 6.73 8.03 1.51
CA ILE A 88 7.41 6.89 0.89
C ILE A 88 8.08 7.30 -0.42
N ALA A 89 7.38 8.02 -1.31
CA ALA A 89 7.97 8.46 -2.58
C ALA A 89 9.18 9.39 -2.39
N LEU A 90 9.16 10.25 -1.37
CA LEU A 90 10.29 11.13 -1.07
C LEU A 90 11.49 10.39 -0.48
N THR A 91 11.26 9.32 0.30
CA THR A 91 12.32 8.49 0.88
C THR A 91 12.88 7.48 -0.13
N HIS A 92 12.04 6.95 -1.01
CA HIS A 92 12.37 5.94 -2.02
C HIS A 92 11.90 6.39 -3.42
N PRO A 93 12.62 7.32 -4.07
CA PRO A 93 12.23 7.88 -5.35
C PRO A 93 12.01 6.83 -6.46
N GLU A 94 12.70 5.70 -6.38
CA GLU A 94 12.54 4.56 -7.29
C GLU A 94 11.13 3.92 -7.24
N LEU A 95 10.36 4.12 -6.17
CA LEU A 95 8.98 3.63 -6.01
C LEU A 95 7.92 4.64 -6.46
N THR A 96 8.32 5.83 -6.92
CA THR A 96 7.41 6.94 -7.24
C THR A 96 6.27 6.50 -8.17
N ARG A 97 6.54 5.70 -9.21
CA ARG A 97 5.51 5.23 -10.15
C ARG A 97 4.44 4.37 -9.46
N ALA A 98 4.83 3.46 -8.58
CA ALA A 98 3.90 2.63 -7.82
C ALA A 98 3.08 3.48 -6.85
N VAL A 99 3.72 4.43 -6.17
CA VAL A 99 3.02 5.39 -5.30
C VAL A 99 1.96 6.18 -6.08
N TRP A 100 2.27 6.70 -7.27
CA TRP A 100 1.29 7.42 -8.09
C TRP A 100 0.10 6.55 -8.51
N ALA A 101 0.34 5.28 -8.85
CA ALA A 101 -0.73 4.36 -9.17
C ALA A 101 -1.66 4.13 -7.96
N MET A 102 -1.09 3.98 -6.75
CA MET A 102 -1.85 3.85 -5.51
C MET A 102 -2.62 5.12 -5.14
N VAL A 103 -2.01 6.30 -5.30
CA VAL A 103 -2.69 7.59 -5.08
C VAL A 103 -3.87 7.77 -6.04
N SER A 104 -3.70 7.37 -7.31
CA SER A 104 -4.79 7.45 -8.30
C SER A 104 -5.97 6.57 -7.89
N ARG A 105 -5.70 5.31 -7.49
CA ARG A 105 -6.76 4.41 -6.97
C ARG A 105 -7.42 4.96 -5.69
N LEU A 106 -6.63 5.52 -4.76
CA LEU A 106 -7.16 6.13 -3.54
C LEU A 106 -8.11 7.29 -3.84
N HIS A 107 -7.75 8.12 -4.83
CA HIS A 107 -8.58 9.23 -5.30
C HIS A 107 -9.87 8.71 -5.95
N ASP A 108 -9.78 7.78 -6.90
CA ASP A 108 -10.93 7.16 -7.55
C ASP A 108 -11.89 6.54 -6.52
N ASP A 109 -11.37 5.79 -5.55
CA ASP A 109 -12.16 5.15 -4.48
C ASP A 109 -12.85 6.17 -3.56
N HIS A 110 -12.25 7.35 -3.36
CA HIS A 110 -12.84 8.43 -2.58
C HIS A 110 -13.98 9.09 -3.33
N GLU A 111 -13.79 9.39 -4.62
CA GLU A 111 -14.84 9.97 -5.47
C GLU A 111 -16.06 9.05 -5.57
N HIS A 112 -15.85 7.75 -5.79
CA HIS A 112 -16.95 6.77 -5.86
C HIS A 112 -17.76 6.67 -4.55
N ARG A 113 -17.15 6.92 -3.38
CA ARG A 113 -17.85 6.89 -2.09
C ARG A 113 -18.66 8.16 -1.81
N GLN A 114 -18.41 9.25 -2.53
CA GLN A 114 -19.12 10.52 -2.37
C GLN A 114 -20.27 10.73 -3.35
N ALA A 115 -20.37 9.92 -4.40
CA ALA A 115 -21.43 9.94 -5.42
C ALA A 115 -22.69 9.18 -4.97
#